data_AF-A0A7H4MGX0-F1
#
_entry.id   AF-A0A7H4MGX0-F1
#
_cell.length_a   1.000
_cell.length_b   1.000
_cell.length_c   1.000
_cell.angle_alpha   90.00
_cell.angle_beta   90.00
_cell.angle_gamma   90.00
#
_symmetry.space_group_name_H-M   'P 1'
#
loop_
_entity.id
_entity.type
_entity.pdbx_description
1 polymer ?
#
loop_
_entity_poly.entity_id
_entity_poly.type
_entity_poly.pdbx_seq_one_letter_code
_entity_poly.pdbx_strand_id
1 'polypeptide(L)'
;MLVGERESLADFQEMEPELCAQAIYSEYEDTLQFADAETLKAWCQWVWQNAQQLTLPGPAADAWPLLIDEGTRYTGDQETLPLSPLWIARQLREAAAFCEGEEITGEEMQTMLARREWREGYLAERMQDEILQEQILIETEGECVGQINALSVIEFPGHPRAFGEPSRISCVVHIGDGEFIDVERKAELGGNIHAKGMMIMQAFLMSELELEQQLPFSASLTFEQSLQ
;
A
#
# COMPACT_ATOMS: atom_id res chain seq x y z
N MET A 1 9.82 -26.43 -19.36
CA MET A 1 9.94 -25.17 -18.62
C MET A 1 8.86 -25.20 -17.55
N LEU A 2 9.27 -25.21 -16.29
CA LEU A 2 8.36 -25.08 -15.14
C LEU A 2 8.42 -23.62 -14.71
N VAL A 3 7.27 -23.00 -14.47
CA VAL A 3 7.16 -21.62 -13.96
C VAL A 3 6.18 -21.67 -12.83
N GLY A 4 6.52 -21.05 -11.71
CA GLY A 4 5.69 -20.98 -10.53
C GLY A 4 6.24 -19.98 -9.54
N GLU A 5 5.43 -19.65 -8.55
CA GLU A 5 5.87 -18.86 -7.41
C GLU A 5 6.89 -19.65 -6.58
N ARG A 6 7.67 -18.92 -5.79
CA ARG A 6 8.75 -19.50 -4.97
C ARG A 6 8.25 -20.62 -4.06
N GLU A 7 7.07 -20.48 -3.46
CA GLU A 7 6.48 -21.51 -2.60
C GLU A 7 6.15 -22.78 -3.40
N SER A 8 5.49 -22.65 -4.56
CA SER A 8 5.19 -23.79 -5.42
C SER A 8 6.44 -24.50 -5.94
N LEU A 9 7.52 -23.75 -6.22
CA LEU A 9 8.80 -24.32 -6.62
C LEU A 9 9.52 -25.01 -5.46
N ALA A 10 9.37 -24.50 -4.23
CA ALA A 10 9.88 -25.16 -3.03
C ALA A 10 9.17 -26.50 -2.79
N ASP A 11 7.84 -26.52 -2.88
CA ASP A 11 7.06 -27.77 -2.80
C ASP A 11 7.51 -28.78 -3.86
N PHE A 12 7.69 -28.32 -5.10
CA PHE A 12 8.19 -29.17 -6.19
C PHE A 12 9.60 -29.72 -5.91
N GLN A 13 10.49 -28.91 -5.32
CA GLN A 13 11.83 -29.34 -4.94
C GLN A 13 11.82 -30.41 -3.86
N GLU A 14 10.92 -30.33 -2.89
CA GLU A 14 10.75 -31.37 -1.88
C GLU A 14 10.19 -32.66 -2.47
N MET A 15 9.24 -32.55 -3.41
CA MET A 15 8.61 -33.71 -4.05
C MET A 15 9.55 -34.43 -5.03
N GLU A 16 10.33 -33.69 -5.82
CA GLU A 16 11.13 -34.21 -6.93
C GLU A 16 12.58 -33.68 -6.91
N PRO A 17 13.39 -34.05 -5.89
CA PRO A 17 14.72 -33.48 -5.70
C PRO A 17 15.71 -33.84 -6.82
N GLU A 18 15.59 -35.04 -7.42
CA GLU A 18 16.47 -35.50 -8.50
C GLU A 18 16.23 -34.73 -9.82
N LEU A 19 14.98 -34.32 -10.08
CA LEU A 19 14.63 -33.49 -11.22
C LEU A 19 15.10 -32.05 -11.02
N CYS A 20 14.92 -31.51 -9.82
CA CYS A 20 15.41 -30.17 -9.48
C CYS A 20 16.93 -30.06 -9.59
N ALA A 21 17.67 -31.09 -9.17
CA ALA A 21 19.13 -31.12 -9.30
C ALA A 21 19.63 -31.07 -10.77
N GLN A 22 18.77 -31.42 -11.73
CA GLN A 22 19.06 -31.37 -13.17
C GLN A 22 18.49 -30.13 -13.86
N ALA A 23 17.67 -29.33 -13.15
CA ALA A 23 17.05 -28.14 -13.70
C ALA A 23 18.04 -26.96 -13.74
N ILE A 24 17.87 -26.09 -14.74
CA ILE A 24 18.50 -24.77 -14.75
C ILE A 24 17.53 -23.80 -14.07
N TYR A 25 17.93 -23.30 -12.91
CA TYR A 25 17.16 -22.30 -12.18
C TYR A 25 17.45 -20.90 -12.72
N SER A 26 16.38 -20.14 -12.94
CA SER A 26 16.46 -18.70 -13.25
C SER A 26 15.27 -18.01 -12.62
N GLU A 27 15.52 -16.80 -12.14
CA GLU A 27 14.48 -15.85 -11.74
C GLU A 27 14.35 -14.79 -12.84
N TYR A 28 13.24 -14.04 -12.78
CA TYR A 28 13.05 -12.84 -13.59
C TYR A 28 12.51 -11.74 -12.69
N GLU A 29 12.86 -10.51 -13.02
CA GLU A 29 12.32 -9.34 -12.34
C GLU A 29 10.92 -9.04 -12.88
N ASP A 30 9.99 -8.75 -11.98
CA ASP A 30 8.62 -8.33 -12.30
C ASP A 30 8.44 -6.81 -12.28
N THR A 31 9.51 -6.09 -11.91
CA THR A 31 9.60 -4.65 -11.77
C THR A 31 10.92 -4.13 -12.34
N LEU A 32 10.97 -2.85 -12.67
CA LEU A 32 12.15 -2.15 -13.18
C LEU A 32 12.37 -0.89 -12.35
N GLN A 33 13.53 -0.79 -11.71
CA GLN A 33 13.96 0.48 -11.10
C GLN A 33 14.54 1.40 -12.18
N PHE A 34 14.02 2.62 -12.31
CA PHE A 34 14.49 3.60 -13.29
C PHE A 34 15.40 4.63 -12.61
N ALA A 35 16.68 4.62 -12.95
CA ALA A 35 17.68 5.53 -12.39
C ALA A 35 17.99 6.72 -13.32
N ASP A 36 17.63 6.60 -14.60
CA ASP A 36 17.97 7.56 -15.63
C ASP A 36 16.97 7.56 -16.79
N ALA A 37 17.19 8.45 -17.76
CA ALA A 37 16.34 8.56 -18.94
C ALA A 37 16.43 7.34 -19.88
N GLU A 38 17.51 6.55 -19.84
CA GLU A 38 17.66 5.37 -20.71
C GLU A 38 16.80 4.21 -20.21
N THR A 39 16.83 3.94 -18.91
CA THR A 39 16.00 2.93 -18.23
C THR A 39 14.51 3.26 -18.35
N LEU A 40 14.13 4.52 -18.13
CA LEU A 40 12.74 4.97 -18.34
C LEU A 40 12.30 4.80 -19.80
N LYS A 41 13.17 5.14 -20.75
CA LYS A 41 12.88 4.94 -22.18
C LYS A 41 12.71 3.47 -22.53
N ALA A 42 13.51 2.58 -21.95
CA ALA A 42 13.37 1.14 -22.14
C ALA A 42 12.00 0.64 -21.64
N TRP A 43 11.52 1.17 -20.50
CA TRP A 43 10.18 0.87 -20.01
C TRP A 43 9.07 1.38 -20.95
N CYS A 44 9.18 2.62 -21.45
CA CYS A 44 8.22 3.14 -22.43
C CYS A 44 8.19 2.30 -23.72
N GLN A 45 9.35 1.81 -24.16
CA GLN A 45 9.43 0.88 -25.30
C GLN A 45 8.76 -0.45 -25.00
N TRP A 46 8.92 -0.98 -23.79
CA TRP A 46 8.25 -2.20 -23.35
C TRP A 46 6.72 -2.05 -23.34
N VAL A 47 6.20 -0.93 -22.85
CA VAL A 47 4.77 -0.61 -22.90
C VAL A 47 4.27 -0.57 -24.35
N TRP A 48 4.99 0.11 -25.25
CA TRP A 48 4.65 0.17 -26.67
C TRP A 48 4.66 -1.19 -27.36
N GLN A 49 5.63 -2.05 -27.05
CA GLN A 49 5.67 -3.42 -27.58
C GLN A 49 4.45 -4.23 -27.15
N ASN A 50 4.04 -4.11 -25.88
CA ASN A 50 2.84 -4.76 -25.37
C ASN A 50 1.56 -4.22 -26.05
N ALA A 51 1.46 -2.90 -26.25
CA ALA A 51 0.35 -2.27 -26.97
C ALA A 51 0.20 -2.86 -28.39
N GLN A 52 1.31 -2.92 -29.14
CA GLN A 52 1.33 -3.45 -30.51
C GLN A 52 0.98 -4.94 -30.57
N GLN A 53 1.53 -5.77 -29.68
CA GLN A 53 1.23 -7.20 -29.63
C GLN A 53 -0.25 -7.47 -29.35
N LEU A 54 -0.89 -6.59 -28.57
CA LEU A 54 -2.31 -6.69 -28.21
C LEU A 54 -3.24 -5.95 -29.17
N THR A 55 -2.71 -5.30 -30.20
CA THR A 55 -3.48 -4.45 -31.13
C THR A 55 -4.26 -3.36 -30.37
N LEU A 56 -3.63 -2.76 -29.37
CA LEU A 56 -4.17 -1.63 -28.60
C LEU A 56 -3.44 -0.33 -28.99
N PRO A 57 -4.12 0.83 -28.92
CA PRO A 57 -3.46 2.12 -29.06
C PRO A 57 -2.41 2.30 -27.95
N GLY A 58 -1.28 2.91 -28.28
CA GLY A 58 -0.24 3.24 -27.30
C GLY A 58 -0.47 4.61 -26.66
N PRO A 59 0.25 4.97 -25.59
CA PRO A 59 0.10 6.27 -24.93
C PRO A 59 0.69 7.41 -25.77
N ALA A 60 -0.09 8.49 -25.93
CA ALA A 60 0.38 9.76 -26.45
C ALA A 60 1.34 10.45 -25.47
N ALA A 61 2.02 11.51 -25.91
CA ALA A 61 3.05 12.20 -25.14
C ALA A 61 2.57 12.69 -23.75
N ASP A 62 1.31 13.14 -23.66
CA ASP A 62 0.68 13.68 -22.45
C ASP A 62 0.10 12.60 -21.52
N ALA A 63 -0.02 11.34 -21.98
CA ALA A 63 -0.51 10.22 -21.16
C ALA A 63 0.61 9.55 -20.33
N TRP A 64 1.87 9.72 -20.72
CA TRP A 64 3.00 9.06 -20.03
C TRP A 64 3.12 9.41 -18.55
N PRO A 65 3.03 10.68 -18.11
CA PRO A 65 3.10 11.00 -16.69
C PRO A 65 2.04 10.26 -15.87
N LEU A 66 0.80 10.19 -16.37
CA LEU A 66 -0.30 9.49 -15.69
C LEU A 66 -0.06 7.98 -15.59
N LEU A 67 0.48 7.37 -16.65
CA LEU A 67 0.78 5.94 -16.65
C LEU A 67 1.98 5.60 -15.75
N ILE A 68 2.99 6.48 -15.69
CA ILE A 68 4.14 6.36 -14.79
C ILE A 68 3.69 6.49 -13.34
N ASP A 69 2.85 7.49 -13.02
CA ASP A 69 2.30 7.68 -11.67
C ASP A 69 1.46 6.49 -11.21
N GLU A 70 0.64 5.90 -12.10
CA GLU A 70 -0.11 4.68 -11.78
C GLU A 70 0.83 3.47 -11.62
N GLY A 71 1.95 3.43 -12.36
CA GLY A 71 2.98 2.40 -12.25
C GLY A 71 3.71 2.45 -10.91
N THR A 72 4.16 3.62 -10.49
CA THR A 72 4.83 3.81 -9.18
C THR A 72 3.86 3.60 -8.01
N ARG A 73 2.58 3.96 -8.19
CA ARG A 73 1.53 3.63 -7.21
C ARG A 73 1.31 2.13 -7.08
N TYR A 74 1.35 1.39 -8.19
CA TYR A 74 1.17 -0.06 -8.19
C TYR A 74 2.34 -0.79 -7.51
N THR A 75 3.58 -0.34 -7.71
CA THR A 75 4.78 -0.92 -7.09
C THR A 75 4.97 -0.47 -5.65
N GLY A 76 4.38 0.66 -5.26
CA GLY A 76 4.57 1.28 -3.95
C GLY A 76 5.90 2.00 -3.80
N ASP A 77 6.64 2.22 -4.90
CA ASP A 77 7.97 2.83 -4.92
C ASP A 77 8.07 3.86 -6.05
N GLN A 78 8.55 5.06 -5.70
CA GLN A 78 8.59 6.23 -6.60
C GLN A 78 9.56 6.08 -7.78
N GLU A 79 10.50 5.14 -7.69
CA GLU A 79 11.55 4.91 -8.68
C GLU A 79 11.40 3.54 -9.36
N THR A 80 10.26 2.86 -9.17
CA THR A 80 10.05 1.49 -9.65
C THR A 80 8.78 1.35 -10.47
N LEU A 81 8.87 0.71 -11.64
CA LEU A 81 7.76 0.51 -12.58
C LEU A 81 7.48 -0.98 -12.83
N PRO A 82 6.22 -1.39 -13.06
CA PRO A 82 5.87 -2.78 -13.28
C PRO A 82 6.30 -3.26 -14.68
N LEU A 83 6.83 -4.48 -14.76
CA LEU A 83 7.13 -5.16 -16.03
C LEU A 83 6.01 -6.09 -16.50
N SER A 84 5.04 -6.40 -15.63
CA SER A 84 3.94 -7.33 -15.91
C SER A 84 3.13 -6.95 -17.17
N PRO A 85 3.15 -7.77 -18.23
CA PRO A 85 2.32 -7.57 -19.42
C PRO A 85 0.83 -7.50 -19.10
N LEU A 86 0.37 -8.25 -18.09
CA LEU A 86 -1.04 -8.28 -17.69
C LEU A 86 -1.47 -6.94 -17.09
N TRP A 87 -0.60 -6.34 -16.28
CA TRP A 87 -0.84 -5.01 -15.71
C TRP A 87 -0.88 -3.96 -16.81
N ILE A 88 0.12 -3.94 -17.70
CA ILE A 88 0.20 -2.99 -18.83
C ILE A 88 -1.04 -3.14 -19.72
N ALA A 89 -1.39 -4.36 -20.09
CA ALA A 89 -2.55 -4.67 -20.92
C ALA A 89 -3.86 -4.17 -20.29
N ARG A 90 -4.01 -4.29 -18.98
CA ARG A 90 -5.18 -3.79 -18.25
C ARG A 90 -5.29 -2.27 -18.38
N GLN A 91 -4.20 -1.54 -18.13
CA GLN A 91 -4.18 -0.07 -18.26
C GLN A 91 -4.58 0.38 -19.66
N LEU A 92 -3.91 -0.17 -20.68
CA LEU A 92 -4.13 0.21 -22.07
C LEU A 92 -5.53 -0.18 -22.55
N ARG A 93 -6.04 -1.35 -22.17
CA ARG A 93 -7.37 -1.81 -22.60
C ARG A 93 -8.49 -0.99 -21.96
N GLU A 94 -8.38 -0.65 -20.68
CA GLU A 94 -9.37 0.22 -20.02
C GLU A 94 -9.35 1.63 -20.61
N ALA A 95 -8.17 2.17 -20.96
CA ALA A 95 -8.08 3.51 -21.54
C ALA A 95 -8.50 3.53 -23.01
N ALA A 96 -8.19 2.48 -23.77
CA ALA A 96 -8.62 2.32 -25.16
C ALA A 96 -10.16 2.33 -25.32
N ALA A 97 -10.91 1.99 -24.27
CA ALA A 97 -12.38 2.08 -24.30
C ALA A 97 -12.90 3.52 -24.46
N PHE A 98 -12.05 4.53 -24.18
CA PHE A 98 -12.35 5.95 -24.36
C PHE A 98 -11.62 6.56 -25.56
N CYS A 99 -10.71 5.81 -26.19
CA CYS A 99 -9.87 6.26 -27.28
C CYS A 99 -10.56 6.08 -28.63
N GLU A 100 -10.75 7.18 -29.36
CA GLU A 100 -11.27 7.16 -30.74
C GLU A 100 -10.16 7.22 -31.80
N GLY A 101 -8.92 7.52 -31.37
CA GLY A 101 -7.75 7.71 -32.23
C GLY A 101 -6.77 6.53 -32.27
N GLU A 102 -5.55 6.79 -32.74
CA GLU A 102 -4.46 5.81 -32.80
C GLU A 102 -3.63 5.75 -31.51
N GLU A 103 -3.70 6.80 -30.68
CA GLU A 103 -2.98 6.93 -29.42
C GLU A 103 -3.92 7.37 -28.29
N ILE A 104 -3.66 6.86 -27.08
CA ILE A 104 -4.39 7.19 -25.85
C ILE A 104 -3.85 8.53 -25.32
N THR A 105 -4.70 9.55 -25.33
CA THR A 105 -4.37 10.89 -24.80
C THR A 105 -4.37 10.93 -23.27
N GLY A 106 -3.81 12.00 -22.70
CA GLY A 106 -3.87 12.24 -21.26
C GLY A 106 -5.30 12.35 -20.73
N GLU A 107 -6.22 12.94 -21.49
CA GLU A 107 -7.63 13.08 -21.12
C GLU A 107 -8.35 11.71 -21.04
N GLU A 108 -8.10 10.83 -22.01
CA GLU A 108 -8.67 9.47 -22.02
C GLU A 108 -8.10 8.61 -20.89
N MET A 109 -6.79 8.72 -20.63
CA MET A 109 -6.14 8.04 -19.50
C MET A 109 -6.71 8.54 -18.16
N GLN A 110 -6.87 9.86 -17.99
CA GLN A 110 -7.44 10.44 -16.78
C GLN A 110 -8.90 10.02 -16.59
N THR A 111 -9.69 10.00 -17.67
CA THR A 111 -11.07 9.51 -17.65
C THR A 111 -11.13 8.06 -17.22
N MET A 112 -10.24 7.20 -17.74
CA MET A 112 -10.13 5.81 -17.34
C MET A 112 -9.82 5.66 -15.85
N LEU A 113 -8.82 6.39 -15.34
CA LEU A 113 -8.41 6.33 -13.94
C LEU A 113 -9.55 6.75 -13.00
N ALA A 114 -10.25 7.84 -13.32
CA ALA A 114 -11.41 8.31 -12.56
C ALA A 114 -12.57 7.28 -12.57
N ARG A 115 -12.82 6.64 -13.72
CA ARG A 115 -13.83 5.57 -13.83
C ARG A 115 -13.44 4.34 -13.03
N ARG A 116 -12.14 4.00 -12.97
CA ARG A 116 -11.65 2.90 -12.14
C ARG A 116 -11.82 3.21 -10.65
N GLU A 117 -11.38 4.37 -10.21
CA GLU A 117 -11.53 4.83 -8.83
C GLU A 117 -12.99 4.81 -8.38
N TRP A 118 -13.91 5.32 -9.19
CA TRP A 118 -15.33 5.27 -8.87
C TRP A 118 -15.89 3.84 -8.74
N ARG A 119 -15.49 2.90 -9.62
CA ARG A 119 -15.93 1.49 -9.53
C ARG A 119 -15.39 0.79 -8.29
N GLU A 120 -14.20 1.17 -7.85
CA GLU A 120 -13.46 0.56 -6.74
C GLU A 120 -13.64 1.35 -5.42
N GLY A 121 -14.43 2.43 -5.42
CA GLY A 121 -14.48 3.43 -4.34
C GLY A 121 -15.53 3.18 -3.26
N TYR A 122 -16.46 2.26 -3.45
CA TYR A 122 -17.64 2.11 -2.56
C TYR A 122 -17.27 1.98 -1.07
N LEU A 123 -16.29 1.14 -0.71
CA LEU A 123 -15.91 0.94 0.70
C LEU A 123 -15.25 2.19 1.30
N ALA A 124 -14.38 2.87 0.54
CA ALA A 124 -13.75 4.10 0.99
C ALA A 124 -14.78 5.24 1.15
N GLU A 125 -15.73 5.35 0.21
CA GLU A 125 -16.84 6.31 0.29
C GLU A 125 -17.75 6.02 1.50
N ARG A 126 -18.02 4.75 1.82
CA ARG A 126 -18.80 4.37 3.01
C ARG A 126 -18.12 4.79 4.31
N MET A 127 -16.82 4.55 4.44
CA MET A 127 -16.06 4.99 5.61
C MET A 127 -16.08 6.52 5.72
N GLN A 128 -15.93 7.23 4.61
CA GLN A 128 -16.03 8.70 4.60
C GLN A 128 -17.43 9.18 5.02
N ASP A 129 -18.49 8.53 4.55
CA ASP A 129 -19.87 8.80 4.96
C ASP A 129 -20.05 8.59 6.48
N GLU A 130 -19.46 7.54 7.05
CA GLU A 130 -19.51 7.25 8.50
C GLU A 130 -18.80 8.34 9.32
N ILE A 131 -17.69 8.90 8.83
CA ILE A 131 -17.02 10.05 9.45
C ILE A 131 -17.90 11.30 9.36
N LEU A 132 -18.45 11.59 8.17
CA LEU A 132 -19.30 12.77 7.95
C LEU A 132 -20.62 12.72 8.73
N GLN A 133 -21.11 11.52 9.04
CA GLN A 133 -22.29 11.28 9.87
C GLN A 133 -21.96 11.18 11.37
N GLU A 134 -20.72 11.47 11.78
CA GLU A 134 -20.25 11.43 13.16
C GLU A 134 -20.40 10.04 13.83
N GLN A 135 -20.47 8.98 13.02
CA GLN A 135 -20.44 7.60 13.52
C GLN A 135 -19.00 7.20 13.89
N ILE A 136 -18.05 7.64 13.06
CA ILE A 136 -16.61 7.62 13.35
C ILE A 136 -16.18 9.04 13.73
N LEU A 137 -15.59 9.19 14.91
CA LEU A 137 -15.23 10.51 15.45
C LEU A 137 -13.77 10.86 15.09
N ILE A 138 -13.60 11.66 14.04
CA ILE A 138 -12.30 12.20 13.61
C ILE A 138 -12.35 13.72 13.61
N GLU A 139 -11.56 14.34 14.48
CA GLU A 139 -11.43 15.80 14.55
C GLU A 139 -10.35 16.27 13.57
N THR A 140 -10.71 17.11 12.59
CA THR A 140 -9.79 17.65 11.58
C THR A 140 -9.42 19.12 11.81
N GLU A 141 -10.05 19.76 12.80
CA GLU A 141 -9.82 21.15 13.18
C GLU A 141 -9.72 21.28 14.71
N GLY A 142 -9.04 22.32 15.18
CA GLY A 142 -8.84 22.58 16.60
C GLY A 142 -7.63 21.87 17.19
N GLU A 143 -7.62 21.75 18.52
CA GLU A 143 -6.55 21.09 19.27
C GLU A 143 -7.12 20.33 20.46
N CYS A 144 -6.55 19.15 20.73
CA CYS A 144 -6.88 18.32 21.87
C CYS A 144 -5.60 17.69 22.44
N VAL A 145 -5.34 17.89 23.73
CA VAL A 145 -4.16 17.34 24.40
C VAL A 145 -4.30 15.83 24.56
N GLY A 146 -3.27 15.10 24.14
CA GLY A 146 -3.22 13.64 24.27
C GLY A 146 -4.03 12.91 23.19
N GLN A 147 -4.38 13.57 22.09
CA GLN A 147 -5.04 12.91 20.95
C GLN A 147 -4.28 13.18 19.65
N ILE A 148 -4.29 12.20 18.76
CA ILE A 148 -3.76 12.31 17.40
C ILE A 148 -4.57 11.45 16.43
N ASN A 149 -4.67 11.89 15.18
CA ASN A 149 -5.20 11.05 14.11
C ASN A 149 -4.06 10.21 13.52
N ALA A 150 -4.13 8.91 13.74
CA ALA A 150 -3.32 7.93 13.03
C ALA A 150 -3.90 7.65 11.66
N LEU A 151 -3.03 7.15 10.76
CA LEU A 151 -3.41 6.70 9.43
C LEU A 151 -3.01 5.24 9.30
N SER A 152 -3.98 4.38 8.97
CA SER A 152 -3.78 3.00 8.57
C SER A 152 -4.06 2.86 7.07
N VAL A 153 -3.58 1.76 6.48
CA VAL A 153 -3.95 1.34 5.14
C VAL A 153 -4.70 0.02 5.28
N ILE A 154 -5.95 -0.03 4.81
CA ILE A 154 -6.75 -1.24 4.86
C ILE A 154 -6.71 -1.94 3.50
N GLU A 155 -6.47 -3.25 3.55
CA GLU A 155 -6.61 -4.17 2.43
C GLU A 155 -7.72 -5.18 2.75
N PHE A 156 -8.77 -5.20 1.94
CA PHE A 156 -9.82 -6.21 2.05
C PHE A 156 -9.52 -7.37 1.10
N PRO A 157 -9.52 -8.62 1.59
CA PRO A 157 -9.37 -9.78 0.71
C PRO A 157 -10.39 -9.76 -0.43
N GLY A 158 -9.91 -9.78 -1.67
CA GLY A 158 -10.74 -9.71 -2.87
C GLY A 158 -11.12 -8.30 -3.33
N HIS A 159 -10.76 -7.24 -2.59
CA HIS A 159 -10.88 -5.86 -3.05
C HIS A 159 -9.63 -5.45 -3.83
N PRO A 160 -9.75 -4.80 -5.00
CA PRO A 160 -8.61 -4.57 -5.90
C PRO A 160 -7.70 -3.40 -5.48
N ARG A 161 -8.11 -2.61 -4.48
CA ARG A 161 -7.44 -1.37 -4.09
C ARG A 161 -7.47 -1.22 -2.57
N ALA A 162 -6.30 -0.95 -1.99
CA ALA A 162 -6.19 -0.53 -0.60
C ALA A 162 -6.67 0.92 -0.44
N PHE A 163 -7.17 1.29 0.74
CA PHE A 163 -7.51 2.68 1.05
C PHE A 163 -7.04 3.07 2.45
N GLY A 164 -6.77 4.36 2.63
CA GLY A 164 -6.36 4.90 3.91
C GLY A 164 -7.54 5.06 4.85
N GLU A 165 -7.35 4.71 6.11
CA GLU A 165 -8.34 4.88 7.17
C GLU A 165 -7.74 5.74 8.29
N PRO A 166 -8.39 6.85 8.66
CA PRO A 166 -8.01 7.60 9.84
C PRO A 166 -8.56 6.90 11.10
N SER A 167 -7.74 6.84 12.15
CA SER A 167 -8.16 6.37 13.46
C SER A 167 -7.69 7.33 14.53
N ARG A 168 -8.51 7.61 15.53
CA ARG A 168 -8.12 8.48 16.64
C ARG A 168 -7.36 7.68 17.68
N ILE A 169 -6.14 8.08 17.99
CA ILE A 169 -5.37 7.57 19.13
C ILE A 169 -5.50 8.55 20.29
N SER A 170 -5.86 8.04 21.46
CA SER A 170 -5.85 8.79 22.72
C SER A 170 -4.75 8.29 23.66
N CYS A 171 -4.17 9.20 24.42
CA CYS A 171 -3.18 8.91 25.46
C CYS A 171 -3.53 9.68 26.73
N VAL A 172 -3.73 8.97 27.83
CA VAL A 172 -4.00 9.54 29.14
C VAL A 172 -2.86 9.24 30.10
N VAL A 173 -2.36 10.27 30.77
CA VAL A 173 -1.27 10.18 31.74
C VAL A 173 -1.79 10.46 33.14
N HIS A 174 -1.40 9.66 34.11
CA HIS A 174 -1.73 9.82 35.52
C HIS A 174 -0.54 9.46 36.39
N ILE A 175 -0.52 9.93 37.64
CA ILE A 175 0.52 9.56 38.61
C ILE A 175 0.49 8.04 38.78
N GLY A 176 1.67 7.42 38.70
CA GLY A 176 1.80 5.97 38.66
C GLY A 176 3.26 5.53 38.79
N ASP A 177 3.49 4.26 38.49
CA ASP A 177 4.76 3.56 38.67
C ASP A 177 5.46 3.27 37.35
N GLY A 178 5.20 4.05 36.29
CA GLY A 178 5.93 3.91 35.03
C GLY A 178 5.40 2.84 34.10
N GLU A 179 4.18 2.34 34.33
CA GLU A 179 3.53 1.41 33.40
C GLU A 179 3.11 2.15 32.13
N PHE A 180 3.46 1.56 30.98
CA PHE A 180 2.96 1.97 29.67
C PHE A 180 1.92 0.94 29.21
N ILE A 181 0.66 1.36 29.20
CA ILE A 181 -0.48 0.50 28.91
C ILE A 181 -0.89 0.68 27.46
N ASP A 182 -0.78 -0.39 26.71
CA ASP A 182 -1.40 -0.55 25.40
C ASP A 182 -2.75 -1.26 25.58
N VAL A 183 -3.85 -0.52 25.39
CA VAL A 183 -5.20 -1.06 25.57
C VAL A 183 -5.54 -2.10 24.49
N GLU A 184 -5.10 -1.91 23.24
CA GLU A 184 -5.34 -2.87 22.15
C GLU A 184 -4.71 -4.22 22.47
N ARG A 185 -3.48 -4.21 22.99
CA ARG A 185 -2.80 -5.45 23.39
C ARG A 185 -3.44 -6.09 24.61
N LYS A 186 -3.87 -5.31 25.62
CA LYS A 186 -4.59 -5.86 26.78
C LYS A 186 -5.93 -6.49 26.38
N ALA A 187 -6.53 -6.03 25.28
CA ALA A 187 -7.74 -6.57 24.69
C ALA A 187 -7.50 -7.68 23.64
N GLU A 188 -6.25 -8.11 23.44
CA GLU A 188 -5.86 -9.11 22.43
C GLU A 188 -6.12 -8.70 20.95
N LEU A 189 -6.29 -7.40 20.69
CA LEU A 189 -6.46 -6.83 19.35
C LEU A 189 -5.12 -6.45 18.68
N GLY A 190 -4.07 -6.25 19.49
CA GLY A 190 -2.73 -5.88 19.01
C GLY A 190 -1.89 -7.07 18.54
N GLY A 191 -1.48 -7.06 17.26
CA GLY A 191 -0.54 -8.05 16.70
C GLY A 191 0.91 -7.93 17.18
N ASN A 192 1.76 -8.89 16.81
CA ASN A 192 3.17 -8.94 17.24
C ASN A 192 4.00 -7.70 16.84
N ILE A 193 3.74 -7.12 15.67
CA ILE A 193 4.43 -5.92 15.19
C ILE A 193 4.02 -4.69 16.03
N HIS A 194 2.73 -4.55 16.34
CA HIS A 194 2.21 -3.49 17.21
C HIS A 194 2.88 -3.52 18.59
N ALA A 195 2.91 -4.72 19.20
CA ALA A 195 3.56 -4.95 20.49
C ALA A 195 5.04 -4.52 20.51
N LYS A 196 5.78 -4.79 19.43
CA LYS A 196 7.18 -4.36 19.29
C LYS A 196 7.30 -2.84 19.18
N GLY A 197 6.41 -2.19 18.44
CA GLY A 197 6.35 -0.74 18.33
C GLY A 197 6.16 -0.06 19.69
N MET A 198 5.21 -0.56 20.48
CA MET A 198 4.98 -0.05 21.85
C MET A 198 6.22 -0.17 22.75
N MET A 199 6.94 -1.30 22.69
CA MET A 199 8.17 -1.49 23.44
C MET A 199 9.28 -0.51 23.03
N ILE A 200 9.39 -0.21 21.72
CA ILE A 200 10.35 0.77 21.20
C ILE A 200 10.00 2.17 21.70
N MET A 201 8.72 2.56 21.65
CA MET A 201 8.27 3.86 22.14
C MET A 201 8.52 4.02 23.65
N GLN A 202 8.24 2.98 24.43
CA GLN A 202 8.52 2.99 25.87
C GLN A 202 10.03 3.16 26.14
N ALA A 203 10.88 2.41 25.44
CA ALA A 203 12.34 2.53 25.57
C ALA A 203 12.84 3.92 25.18
N PHE A 204 12.30 4.49 24.09
CA PHE A 204 12.60 5.86 23.66
C PHE A 204 12.23 6.87 24.74
N LEU A 205 11.01 6.82 25.26
CA LEU A 205 10.55 7.76 26.28
C LEU A 205 11.38 7.69 27.56
N MET A 206 11.76 6.48 27.99
CA MET A 206 12.65 6.29 29.15
C MET A 206 14.04 6.89 28.91
N SER A 207 14.57 6.76 27.69
CA SER A 207 15.86 7.34 27.32
C SER A 207 15.80 8.87 27.26
N GLU A 208 14.76 9.43 26.65
CA GLU A 208 14.63 10.86 26.38
C GLU A 208 14.38 11.68 27.66
N LEU A 209 13.67 11.11 28.63
CA LEU A 209 13.37 11.81 29.89
C LEU A 209 14.53 11.80 30.89
N GLU A 210 15.60 11.05 30.62
CA GLU A 210 16.84 10.98 31.41
C GLU A 210 16.62 10.90 32.94
N LEU A 211 15.59 10.16 33.37
CA LEU A 211 15.22 10.11 34.78
C LEU A 211 16.18 9.21 35.56
N GLU A 212 16.62 9.69 36.73
CA GLU A 212 17.43 8.90 37.69
C GLU A 212 16.60 7.80 38.39
N GLN A 213 15.28 7.85 38.27
CA GLN A 213 14.31 6.96 38.93
C GLN A 213 13.26 6.46 37.92
N GLN A 214 12.49 5.44 38.31
CA GLN A 214 11.36 4.95 37.52
C GLN A 214 10.38 6.09 37.18
N LEU A 215 9.75 6.02 36.00
CA LEU A 215 8.80 7.03 35.52
C LEU A 215 7.73 7.29 36.60
N PRO A 216 7.52 8.55 37.05
CA PRO A 216 6.58 8.87 38.14
C PRO A 216 5.12 8.93 37.67
N PHE A 217 4.84 8.42 36.47
CA PHE A 217 3.53 8.43 35.84
C PHE A 217 3.31 7.12 35.08
N SER A 218 2.06 6.74 34.95
CA SER A 218 1.64 5.68 34.03
C SER A 218 0.86 6.31 32.88
N ALA A 219 1.04 5.77 31.67
CA ALA A 219 0.39 6.25 30.46
C ALA A 219 -0.47 5.13 29.86
N SER A 220 -1.67 5.45 29.40
CA SER A 220 -2.57 4.53 28.72
C SER A 220 -2.86 5.03 27.33
N LEU A 221 -2.51 4.23 26.32
CA LEU A 221 -2.72 4.52 24.91
C LEU A 221 -3.84 3.62 24.36
N THR A 222 -4.74 4.20 23.56
CA THR A 222 -5.92 3.50 23.02
C THR A 222 -6.22 3.97 21.61
N PHE A 223 -6.61 3.03 20.74
CA PHE A 223 -7.19 3.34 19.45
C PHE A 223 -8.70 3.44 19.62
N GLU A 224 -9.19 4.67 19.62
CA GLU A 224 -10.60 4.96 19.78
C GLU A 224 -11.35 4.42 18.57
N GLN A 225 -12.28 3.49 18.80
CA GLN A 225 -13.12 2.83 17.79
C GLN A 225 -12.43 1.77 16.91
N SER A 226 -11.41 1.08 17.43
CA SER A 226 -10.95 -0.22 16.89
C SER A 226 -12.01 -1.30 17.17
N LEU A 227 -13.02 -1.40 16.30
CA LEU A 227 -13.90 -2.57 16.22
C LEU A 227 -13.30 -3.53 15.18
N GLN A 228 -12.29 -4.31 15.57
CA GLN A 228 -11.94 -5.52 14.81
C GLN A 228 -12.94 -6.63 15.08
#